data_AF-A0A0H3U5B1-F1
#
_entry.id   AF-A0A0H3U5B1-F1
#
_cell.length_a   1.000
_cell.length_b   1.000
_cell.length_c   1.000
_cell.angle_alpha   90.00
_cell.angle_beta   90.00
_cell.angle_gamma   90.00
#
_symmetry.space_group_name_H-M   'P 1'
#
loop_
_entity.id
_entity.type
_entity.pdbx_description
1 polymer ?
#
loop_
_entity_poly.entity_id
_entity_poly.type
_entity_poly.pdbx_seq_one_letter_code
_entity_poly.pdbx_strand_id
1 'polypeptide(L)'
;MELLKVSFTVLQLSGFWCPVTWSGWKMWLYKIYTILVIFTLYSVTISQLIELLRSIDDAQEFIKNSLILLTTTNACAKVANILQKRSDILKLVDMLQSEPCCPCNDTEHSIQNRFNHIISRNSLLYTTLTEVSVFFVALGTILSDTPQRRLAFKA
;
A
#
# COMPACT_ATOMS: atom_id res chain seq x y z
N MET A 1 -0.50 -19.49 2.82
CA MET A 1 -1.06 -18.93 1.57
C MET A 1 0.00 -19.04 0.49
N GLU A 2 -0.09 -20.10 -0.32
CA GLU A 2 0.78 -20.29 -1.51
C GLU A 2 0.35 -19.33 -2.64
N LEU A 3 -0.96 -19.08 -2.76
CA LEU A 3 -1.52 -18.12 -3.71
C LEU A 3 -1.25 -16.66 -3.28
N LEU A 4 -0.88 -15.79 -4.23
CA LEU A 4 -0.63 -14.35 -4.02
C LEU A 4 0.46 -14.01 -2.98
N LYS A 5 1.43 -14.92 -2.77
CA LYS A 5 2.50 -14.74 -1.77
C LYS A 5 3.17 -13.37 -1.85
N VAL A 6 3.59 -12.94 -3.05
CA VAL A 6 4.25 -11.64 -3.26
C VAL A 6 3.36 -10.48 -2.83
N SER A 7 2.10 -10.45 -3.25
CA SER A 7 1.16 -9.39 -2.89
C SER A 7 0.92 -9.30 -1.39
N PHE A 8 0.77 -10.45 -0.71
CA PHE A 8 0.63 -10.49 0.75
C PHE A 8 1.91 -10.11 1.48
N THR A 9 3.09 -10.44 0.94
CA THR A 9 4.37 -9.98 1.48
C THR A 9 4.51 -8.47 1.37
N VAL A 10 4.11 -7.86 0.26
CA VAL A 10 4.11 -6.39 0.11
C VAL A 10 3.16 -5.76 1.14
N LEU A 11 1.95 -6.30 1.31
CA LEU A 11 0.99 -5.82 2.33
C LEU A 11 1.47 -5.99 3.78
N GLN A 12 2.28 -7.02 4.04
CA GLN A 12 2.94 -7.25 5.33
C GLN A 12 4.04 -6.21 5.58
N LEU A 13 4.89 -5.97 4.58
CA LEU A 13 5.96 -4.98 4.66
C LEU A 13 5.42 -3.57 4.81
N SER A 14 4.29 -3.25 4.17
CA SER A 14 3.63 -1.96 4.29
C SER A 14 2.82 -1.80 5.58
N GLY A 15 2.78 -2.81 6.46
CA GLY A 15 2.11 -2.72 7.76
C GLY A 15 0.60 -2.91 7.75
N PHE A 16 -0.03 -3.23 6.61
CA PHE A 16 -1.50 -3.35 6.51
C PHE A 16 -2.02 -4.76 6.75
N TRP A 17 -1.16 -5.78 6.68
CA TRP A 17 -1.61 -7.18 6.79
C TRP A 17 -0.78 -8.00 7.77
N CYS A 18 -1.29 -8.27 8.97
CA CYS A 18 -0.61 -9.15 9.92
C CYS A 18 -0.66 -10.62 9.44
N PRO A 19 0.46 -11.36 9.41
CA PRO A 19 0.44 -12.80 9.15
C PRO A 19 -0.42 -13.53 10.19
N VAL A 20 -1.20 -14.51 9.73
CA VAL A 20 -2.06 -15.34 10.62
C VAL A 20 -1.22 -16.29 11.49
N THR A 21 0.01 -16.60 11.07
CA THR A 21 0.93 -17.52 11.76
C THR A 21 1.63 -16.91 12.97
N TRP A 22 1.53 -15.60 13.20
CA TRP A 22 2.23 -14.92 14.29
C TRP A 22 1.36 -14.85 15.55
N SER A 23 1.84 -15.44 16.65
CA SER A 23 1.20 -15.39 17.97
C SER A 23 2.10 -14.71 19.02
N GLY A 24 1.49 -14.23 20.11
CA GLY A 24 2.18 -13.62 21.24
C GLY A 24 2.76 -12.23 20.98
N TRP A 25 4.00 -11.99 21.41
CA TRP A 25 4.67 -10.68 21.38
C TRP A 25 4.86 -10.11 19.97
N LYS A 26 5.18 -10.97 18.98
CA LYS A 26 5.37 -10.54 17.57
C LYS A 26 4.09 -9.96 16.98
N MET A 27 2.95 -10.54 17.31
CA MET A 27 1.64 -10.03 16.87
C MET A 27 1.34 -8.66 17.48
N TRP A 28 1.68 -8.47 18.77
CA TRP A 28 1.45 -7.20 19.45
C TRP A 28 2.32 -6.07 18.89
N LEU A 29 3.62 -6.34 18.68
CA LEU A 29 4.54 -5.42 18.01
C LEU A 29 4.05 -5.04 16.61
N TYR A 30 3.57 -6.03 15.83
CA TYR A 30 3.04 -5.76 14.51
C TYR A 30 1.76 -4.91 14.56
N LYS A 31 0.87 -5.13 15.53
CA LYS A 31 -0.32 -4.28 15.73
C LYS A 31 0.06 -2.83 16.02
N ILE A 32 1.07 -2.60 16.86
CA ILE A 32 1.58 -1.25 17.13
C ILE A 32 2.13 -0.63 15.85
N TYR A 33 2.93 -1.39 15.10
CA TYR A 33 3.44 -0.95 13.80
C TYR A 33 2.30 -0.55 12.84
N THR A 34 1.26 -1.38 12.70
CA THR A 34 0.07 -1.07 11.90
C THR A 34 -0.61 0.22 12.37
N ILE A 35 -0.79 0.40 13.68
CA ILE A 35 -1.39 1.62 14.24
C ILE A 35 -0.54 2.85 13.89
N LEU A 36 0.78 2.77 14.02
CA LEU A 36 1.70 3.86 13.67
C LEU A 36 1.64 4.20 12.18
N VAL A 37 1.60 3.19 11.30
CA VAL A 37 1.46 3.40 9.85
C VAL A 37 0.13 4.09 9.53
N ILE A 38 -0.98 3.59 10.09
CA ILE A 38 -2.31 4.19 9.90
C ILE A 38 -2.32 5.64 10.40
N PHE A 39 -1.81 5.88 11.60
CA PHE A 39 -1.71 7.21 12.17
C PHE A 39 -0.93 8.17 11.27
N THR A 40 0.19 7.71 10.72
CA THR A 40 1.03 8.49 9.79
C THR A 40 0.27 8.80 8.49
N LEU A 41 -0.49 7.86 7.93
CA LEU A 41 -1.27 8.11 6.72
C LEU A 41 -2.37 9.15 6.92
N TYR A 42 -3.09 9.06 8.05
CA TYR A 42 -4.14 10.03 8.37
C TYR A 42 -3.56 11.41 8.67
N SER A 43 -2.43 11.49 9.40
CA SER A 43 -1.78 12.77 9.66
C SER A 43 -1.32 13.44 8.37
N VAL A 44 -0.70 12.70 7.44
CA VAL A 44 -0.33 13.21 6.11
C VAL A 44 -1.55 13.72 5.34
N THR A 45 -2.67 13.01 5.39
CA THR A 45 -3.90 13.43 4.70
C THR A 45 -4.47 14.73 5.29
N ILE A 46 -4.42 14.90 6.61
CA ILE A 46 -4.82 16.15 7.27
C ILE A 46 -3.87 17.29 6.89
N SER A 47 -2.56 17.05 6.86
CA SER A 47 -1.59 18.05 6.40
C SER A 47 -1.86 18.50 4.97
N GLN A 48 -2.16 17.56 4.05
CA GLN A 48 -2.54 17.87 2.67
C GLN A 48 -3.82 18.71 2.57
N LEU A 49 -4.79 18.47 3.47
CA LEU A 49 -6.00 19.29 3.53
C LEU A 49 -5.68 20.73 3.95
N ILE A 50 -4.78 20.92 4.91
CA ILE A 50 -4.34 22.25 5.35
C ILE A 50 -3.59 22.97 4.21
N GLU A 51 -2.69 22.27 3.51
CA GLU A 51 -1.97 22.82 2.35
C GLU A 51 -2.93 23.25 1.24
N LEU A 52 -3.95 22.45 0.96
CA LEU A 52 -4.98 22.79 -0.02
C LEU A 52 -5.71 24.10 0.34
N LEU A 53 -6.17 24.22 1.60
CA LEU A 53 -6.85 25.41 2.10
C LEU A 53 -5.96 26.66 2.03
N ARG A 54 -4.64 26.50 2.22
CA ARG A 54 -3.67 27.59 2.12
C ARG A 54 -3.40 28.02 0.67
N SER A 55 -3.53 27.10 -0.28
CA SER A 55 -3.25 27.34 -1.71
C SER A 55 -4.44 27.91 -2.51
N ILE A 56 -5.53 28.35 -1.88
CA ILE A 56 -6.75 28.81 -2.57
C ILE A 56 -6.48 29.97 -3.55
N ASP A 57 -5.52 30.83 -3.26
CA ASP A 57 -5.23 32.02 -4.06
C ASP A 57 -4.42 31.70 -5.34
N ASP A 58 -3.77 30.53 -5.41
CA ASP A 58 -3.00 30.08 -6.56
C ASP A 58 -3.66 28.86 -7.21
N ALA A 59 -4.24 29.07 -8.39
CA ALA A 59 -4.94 28.01 -9.11
C ALA A 59 -4.05 26.80 -9.46
N GLN A 60 -2.76 27.00 -9.72
CA GLN A 60 -1.85 25.91 -10.06
C GLN A 60 -1.47 25.09 -8.83
N GLU A 61 -1.14 25.75 -7.70
CA GLU A 61 -0.87 25.08 -6.44
C GLU A 61 -2.12 24.37 -5.90
N PHE A 62 -3.29 24.99 -6.01
CA PHE A 62 -4.56 24.39 -5.63
C PHE A 62 -4.85 23.09 -6.39
N ILE A 63 -4.69 23.08 -7.72
CA ILE A 63 -4.88 21.87 -8.53
C ILE A 63 -3.90 20.78 -8.09
N LYS A 64 -2.62 21.11 -7.93
CA LYS A 64 -1.61 20.15 -7.49
C LYS A 64 -1.95 19.54 -6.12
N ASN A 65 -2.25 20.37 -5.13
CA ASN A 65 -2.56 19.93 -3.76
C ASN A 65 -3.86 19.13 -3.72
N SER A 66 -4.86 19.50 -4.53
CA SER A 66 -6.13 18.77 -4.61
C SER A 66 -5.95 17.36 -5.18
N LEU A 67 -5.10 17.20 -6.20
CA LEU A 67 -4.77 15.88 -6.76
C LEU A 67 -4.05 15.02 -5.74
N ILE A 68 -3.06 15.57 -5.02
CA ILE A 68 -2.35 14.84 -3.97
C ILE A 68 -3.33 14.41 -2.87
N LEU A 69 -4.18 15.31 -2.38
CA LEU A 69 -5.20 15.01 -1.38
C LEU A 69 -6.18 13.91 -1.82
N LEU A 70 -6.63 13.94 -3.07
CA LEU A 70 -7.49 12.88 -3.61
C LEU A 70 -6.78 11.53 -3.63
N THR A 71 -5.51 11.50 -4.03
CA THR A 71 -4.73 10.26 -4.06
C THR A 71 -4.47 9.68 -2.67
N THR A 72 -4.13 10.52 -1.68
CA THR A 72 -3.91 10.09 -0.30
C THR A 72 -5.21 9.64 0.37
N THR A 73 -6.32 10.35 0.13
CA THR A 73 -7.65 9.97 0.62
C THR A 73 -8.09 8.62 0.07
N ASN A 74 -7.87 8.37 -1.22
CA ASN A 74 -8.13 7.07 -1.84
C ASN A 74 -7.27 5.95 -1.21
N ALA A 75 -6.00 6.23 -0.92
CA ALA A 75 -5.13 5.28 -0.23
C ALA A 75 -5.66 4.96 1.18
N CYS A 76 -6.07 5.97 1.96
CA CYS A 76 -6.71 5.77 3.26
C CYS A 76 -7.98 4.91 3.17
N ALA A 77 -8.83 5.17 2.18
CA ALA A 77 -10.05 4.38 1.96
C ALA A 77 -9.72 2.91 1.62
N LYS A 78 -8.71 2.65 0.78
CA LYS A 78 -8.24 1.29 0.48
C LYS A 78 -7.71 0.57 1.72
N VAL A 79 -6.92 1.25 2.55
CA VAL A 79 -6.39 0.68 3.80
C VAL A 79 -7.53 0.34 4.77
N ALA A 80 -8.48 1.24 4.96
CA ALA A 80 -9.66 1.01 5.80
C ALA A 80 -10.47 -0.20 5.30
N ASN A 81 -10.68 -0.31 3.98
CA ASN A 81 -11.38 -1.43 3.38
C ASN A 81 -10.66 -2.76 3.62
N ILE A 82 -9.34 -2.83 3.38
CA ILE A 82 -8.53 -4.03 3.62
C ILE A 82 -8.62 -4.49 5.08
N LEU A 83 -8.57 -3.54 6.03
CA LEU A 83 -8.65 -3.85 7.46
C LEU A 83 -10.04 -4.35 7.87
N GLN A 84 -11.10 -3.69 7.40
CA GLN A 84 -12.49 -4.07 7.69
C GLN A 84 -12.88 -5.40 7.05
N LYS A 85 -12.46 -5.63 5.80
CA LYS A 85 -12.77 -6.80 4.98
C LYS A 85 -11.76 -7.93 5.12
N ARG A 86 -10.85 -7.85 6.09
CA ARG A 86 -9.81 -8.85 6.30
C ARG A 86 -10.36 -10.28 6.39
N SER A 87 -11.44 -10.49 7.14
CA SER A 87 -12.07 -11.82 7.26
C SER A 87 -12.62 -12.33 5.92
N ASP A 88 -13.20 -11.43 5.13
CA ASP A 88 -13.81 -11.76 3.84
C ASP A 88 -12.72 -12.06 2.81
N ILE A 89 -11.62 -11.31 2.82
CA ILE A 89 -10.43 -11.57 2.00
C ILE A 89 -9.82 -12.92 2.36
N LEU A 90 -9.69 -13.26 3.66
CA LEU A 90 -9.20 -14.56 4.10
C LEU A 90 -10.10 -15.69 3.59
N LYS A 91 -11.42 -15.55 3.73
CA LYS A 91 -12.40 -16.52 3.21
C LYS A 91 -12.31 -16.68 1.69
N LEU A 92 -12.10 -15.59 0.95
CA LEU A 92 -11.96 -15.63 -0.50
C LEU A 92 -10.70 -16.39 -0.92
N VAL A 93 -9.57 -16.13 -0.25
CA VAL A 93 -8.32 -16.85 -0.53
C VAL A 93 -8.42 -18.33 -0.14
N ASP A 94 -9.10 -18.64 0.96
CA ASP A 94 -9.35 -20.01 1.41
C ASP A 94 -10.25 -20.77 0.44
N MET A 95 -11.31 -20.12 -0.06
CA MET A 95 -12.19 -20.65 -1.11
C MET A 95 -11.41 -20.97 -2.38
N LEU A 96 -10.48 -20.11 -2.80
CA LEU A 96 -9.61 -20.35 -3.95
C LEU A 96 -8.62 -21.52 -3.76
N GLN A 97 -8.40 -21.96 -2.52
CA GLN A 97 -7.52 -23.08 -2.17
C GLN A 97 -8.30 -24.35 -1.79
N SER A 98 -9.63 -24.27 -1.72
CA SER A 98 -10.52 -25.35 -1.32
C SER A 98 -11.40 -25.82 -2.48
N GLU A 99 -11.98 -27.01 -2.38
CA GLU A 99 -12.95 -27.50 -3.36
C GLU A 99 -14.18 -26.57 -3.41
N PRO A 100 -14.73 -26.25 -4.60
CA PRO A 100 -14.44 -26.81 -5.93
C PRO A 100 -13.38 -26.02 -6.73
N CYS A 101 -12.78 -24.96 -6.17
CA CYS A 101 -11.86 -24.07 -6.89
C CYS A 101 -10.40 -24.54 -6.87
N CYS A 102 -10.08 -25.56 -6.06
CA CYS A 102 -8.78 -26.18 -6.06
C CYS A 102 -8.53 -26.89 -7.41
N PRO A 103 -7.35 -26.73 -8.03
CA PRO A 103 -7.02 -27.46 -9.25
C PRO A 103 -7.02 -28.97 -8.98
N CYS A 104 -7.78 -29.72 -9.78
CA CYS A 104 -7.88 -31.18 -9.69
C CYS A 104 -7.12 -31.89 -10.81
N ASN A 105 -6.95 -31.21 -11.96
CA ASN A 105 -6.32 -31.76 -13.16
C ASN A 105 -4.96 -31.11 -13.44
N ASP A 106 -4.05 -31.83 -14.10
CA ASP A 106 -2.74 -31.30 -14.52
C ASP A 106 -2.87 -30.05 -15.42
N THR A 107 -3.93 -30.00 -16.24
CA THR A 107 -4.26 -28.84 -17.06
C THR A 107 -4.61 -27.62 -16.21
N GLU A 108 -5.44 -27.78 -15.17
CA GLU A 108 -5.83 -26.72 -14.24
C GLU A 108 -4.62 -26.24 -13.41
N HIS A 109 -3.77 -27.17 -12.96
CA HIS A 109 -2.51 -26.81 -12.30
C HIS A 109 -1.61 -25.96 -13.20
N SER A 110 -1.49 -26.32 -14.49
CA SER A 110 -0.69 -25.54 -15.44
C SER A 110 -1.23 -24.12 -15.64
N ILE A 111 -2.55 -23.97 -15.70
CA ILE A 111 -3.23 -22.67 -15.84
C ILE A 111 -3.01 -21.83 -14.57
N GLN A 112 -3.24 -22.43 -13.40
CA GLN A 112 -3.06 -21.75 -12.12
C GLN A 112 -1.62 -21.29 -11.92
N ASN A 113 -0.63 -22.13 -12.27
CA ASN A 113 0.77 -21.76 -12.16
C ASN A 113 1.16 -20.63 -13.13
N ARG A 114 0.64 -20.65 -14.36
CA ARG A 114 0.82 -19.56 -15.34
C ARG A 114 0.30 -18.23 -14.79
N PHE A 115 -0.92 -18.21 -14.26
CA PHE A 115 -1.49 -16.98 -13.69
C PHE A 115 -0.77 -16.53 -12.42
N ASN A 116 -0.39 -17.46 -11.53
CA ASN A 116 0.41 -17.13 -10.35
C ASN A 116 1.74 -16.48 -10.72
N HIS A 117 2.41 -16.95 -11.77
CA HIS A 117 3.64 -16.35 -12.26
C HIS A 117 3.40 -14.93 -12.82
N ILE A 118 2.34 -14.74 -13.61
CA ILE A 118 1.97 -13.43 -14.15
C ILE A 118 1.65 -12.44 -13.02
N ILE A 119 0.84 -12.84 -12.04
CA ILE A 119 0.45 -12.01 -10.89
C ILE A 119 1.70 -11.63 -10.08
N SER A 120 2.57 -12.60 -9.79
CA SER A 120 3.78 -12.37 -9.01
C SER A 120 4.73 -11.40 -9.73
N ARG A 121 4.94 -11.60 -11.04
CA ARG A 121 5.78 -10.72 -11.85
C ARG A 121 5.21 -9.31 -11.92
N ASN A 122 3.91 -9.17 -12.17
CA ASN A 122 3.26 -7.87 -12.22
C ASN A 122 3.34 -7.16 -10.87
N SER A 123 3.05 -7.86 -9.77
CA SER A 123 3.16 -7.29 -8.42
C SER A 123 4.58 -6.81 -8.15
N LEU A 124 5.60 -7.60 -8.49
CA LEU A 124 7.00 -7.22 -8.30
C LEU A 124 7.34 -5.97 -9.12
N LEU A 125 6.98 -5.96 -10.42
CA LEU A 125 7.23 -4.82 -11.30
C LEU A 125 6.58 -3.55 -10.77
N TYR A 126 5.29 -3.58 -10.42
CA TYR A 126 4.59 -2.42 -9.87
C TYR A 126 5.21 -1.93 -8.56
N THR A 127 5.55 -2.84 -7.65
CA THR A 127 6.22 -2.47 -6.39
C THR A 127 7.58 -1.83 -6.66
N THR A 128 8.42 -2.43 -7.52
CA THR A 128 9.74 -1.87 -7.85
C THR A 128 9.65 -0.51 -8.54
N LEU A 129 8.71 -0.33 -9.47
CA LEU A 129 8.52 0.95 -10.15
C LEU A 129 8.08 2.04 -9.18
N THR A 130 7.22 1.69 -8.22
CA THR A 130 6.76 2.61 -7.17
C THR A 130 7.92 3.01 -6.26
N GLU A 131 8.70 2.05 -5.77
CA GLU A 131 9.89 2.29 -4.94
C GLU A 131 10.91 3.18 -5.65
N VAL A 132 11.21 2.87 -6.92
CA VAL A 132 12.13 3.68 -7.74
C VAL A 132 11.60 5.10 -7.91
N SER A 133 10.30 5.27 -8.11
CA SER A 133 9.68 6.61 -8.21
C SER A 133 9.82 7.40 -6.91
N VAL A 134 9.55 6.77 -5.77
CA VAL A 134 9.72 7.40 -4.44
C VAL A 134 11.18 7.76 -4.20
N PHE A 135 12.11 6.88 -4.56
CA PHE A 135 13.54 7.12 -4.46
C PHE A 135 13.98 8.33 -5.30
N PHE A 136 13.51 8.44 -6.55
CA PHE A 136 13.81 9.59 -7.41
C PHE A 136 13.22 10.89 -6.87
N VAL A 137 11.99 10.86 -6.35
CA VAL A 137 11.39 12.05 -5.70
C VAL A 137 12.21 12.46 -4.48
N ALA A 138 12.58 11.51 -3.62
CA ALA A 138 13.41 11.79 -2.44
C ALA A 138 14.78 12.38 -2.82
N LEU A 139 15.45 11.81 -3.83
CA LEU A 139 16.70 12.35 -4.35
C LEU A 139 16.53 13.75 -4.93
N GLY A 140 15.49 13.99 -5.73
CA GLY A 140 15.18 15.29 -6.30
C GLY A 140 14.97 16.36 -5.23
N THR A 141 14.22 16.02 -4.18
CA THR A 141 14.02 16.88 -3.02
C THR A 141 15.35 17.17 -2.31
N ILE A 142 16.17 16.15 -2.01
CA ILE A 142 17.46 16.35 -1.35
C ILE A 142 18.37 17.25 -2.20
N LEU A 143 18.48 17.00 -3.51
CA LEU A 143 19.36 17.77 -4.38
C LEU A 143 18.88 19.21 -4.59
N SER A 144 17.57 19.45 -4.61
CA SER A 144 16.99 20.76 -4.89
C SER A 144 16.81 21.65 -3.65
N ASP A 145 16.42 21.07 -2.49
CA ASP A 145 16.11 21.84 -1.27
C ASP A 145 17.33 22.04 -0.34
N THR A 146 18.36 21.20 -0.43
CA THR A 146 19.58 21.32 0.42
C THR A 146 20.36 22.62 0.20
N PRO A 147 20.51 23.18 -1.02
CA PRO A 147 21.20 24.48 -1.19
C PRO A 147 20.36 25.70 -0.76
N GLN A 148 19.07 25.56 -0.43
CA GLN A 148 18.17 26.70 -0.10
C GLN A 148 17.58 26.68 1.32
N ARG A 149 17.90 25.69 2.17
CA ARG A 149 17.36 25.55 3.55
C ARG A 149 15.82 25.65 3.61
N ARG A 150 15.11 25.08 2.64
CA ARG A 150 13.65 24.96 2.67
C ARG A 150 13.29 23.49 2.84
N LEU A 151 12.30 23.22 3.69
CA LEU A 151 11.78 21.88 3.93
C LEU A 151 10.83 21.51 2.78
N ALA A 152 10.85 20.24 2.37
CA ALA A 152 9.97 19.68 1.34
C ALA A 152 8.47 19.83 1.66
N PHE A 153 8.14 20.01 2.94
CA PHE A 153 6.83 20.35 3.46
C PHE A 153 6.93 21.68 4.20
N LYS A 154 6.19 22.70 3.75
CA LYS A 154 6.06 23.97 4.48
C LYS A 154 5.02 23.77 5.59
N ALA A 155 5.46 23.90 6.84
CA ALA A 155 4.57 24.09 7.98
C ALA A 155 3.83 25.45 7.89
#